data_AF-A0A2E7ZPV5-F1
#
_entry.id   AF-A0A2E7ZPV5-F1
#
_cell.length_a   1.000
_cell.length_b   1.000
_cell.length_c   1.000
_cell.angle_alpha   90.00
_cell.angle_beta   90.00
_cell.angle_gamma   90.00
#
_symmetry.space_group_name_H-M   'P 1'
#
loop_
_entity.id
_entity.type
_entity.pdbx_description
1 polymer ?
#
loop_
_entity_poly.entity_id
_entity_poly.type
_entity_poly.pdbx_seq_one_letter_code
_entity_poly.pdbx_strand_id
1 'polypeptide(L)'
;MTQLRCHLIFHVPWPVNGASSLSLDGVVDGLVAWVDLFERFEHALASIHVDGRVLEYLESEHRALADRLAALVSSGRLEAVGGGFYSPLLAMLMWRDAVGQLEMSAGFWDRRTGIRPQGAWLFEQVWMPRMAEILSDAGVQWTLLDEASFRRAGLGDSVDGWYVTEHVARPVALLPIDAKTQADFGVQSASDALANLRMRLDSDATDLTLTWAGSVLLNEPQQRQWWEDFLQLSVQEQSWLSLAQPRQTVETTAPKSRVYLPGGMSTAAAAHCRGLGHSELSVAEPSWQRYLAFYGEADRLHKRMIEVSRRFAAVERVMRNGGWRTMSQLTRPRRMLYRAQSGLAYGHGSGAGIHLARVRSQTYRDLIEAELACDALVASANQGQRMEVGLRDVFADLSTAVVVRSSSLRVVIHPKRAGGVWGLEHLASRRAFHDVLTRRREPYHDSKDQGVDDHERAVFVDRVIDRHTRSAHWMMSADDRADFARQEYR
;
A
#
# COMPACT_ATOMS: atom_id res chain seq x y z
N MET A 1 32.30 9.00 -23.91
CA MET A 1 30.97 9.58 -24.20
C MET A 1 30.09 9.26 -23.01
N THR A 2 29.34 10.24 -22.49
CA THR A 2 28.38 10.03 -21.40
C THR A 2 27.16 9.29 -21.97
N GLN A 3 26.86 8.12 -21.40
CA GLN A 3 25.62 7.39 -21.71
C GLN A 3 24.53 7.78 -20.71
N LEU A 4 23.30 7.91 -21.19
CA LEU A 4 22.11 7.99 -20.36
C LEU A 4 21.79 6.60 -19.82
N ARG A 5 21.71 6.44 -18.50
CA ARG A 5 21.21 5.20 -17.87
C ARG A 5 19.69 5.31 -17.69
N CYS A 6 18.95 4.36 -18.23
CA CYS A 6 17.50 4.31 -18.12
C CYS A 6 17.11 3.08 -17.30
N HIS A 7 16.48 3.32 -16.15
CA HIS A 7 15.94 2.27 -15.29
C HIS A 7 14.47 2.04 -15.65
N LEU A 8 14.15 0.85 -16.15
CA LEU A 8 12.78 0.42 -16.44
C LEU A 8 12.28 -0.46 -15.29
N ILE A 9 11.35 0.07 -14.48
CA ILE A 9 10.78 -0.67 -13.35
C ILE A 9 9.31 -0.99 -13.61
N PHE A 10 9.00 -2.26 -13.74
CA PHE A 10 7.64 -2.76 -13.96
C PHE A 10 6.99 -3.11 -12.61
N HIS A 11 5.72 -2.72 -12.44
CA HIS A 11 4.94 -3.00 -11.25
C HIS A 11 3.73 -3.87 -11.60
N VAL A 12 3.63 -5.03 -10.96
CA VAL A 12 2.52 -5.97 -11.09
C VAL A 12 1.67 -5.87 -9.81
N PRO A 13 0.60 -5.06 -9.80
CA PRO A 13 -0.26 -4.90 -8.64
C PRO A 13 -1.18 -6.11 -8.45
N TRP A 14 -1.72 -6.26 -7.24
CA TRP A 14 -2.87 -7.11 -7.02
C TRP A 14 -4.13 -6.51 -7.68
N PRO A 15 -4.89 -7.25 -8.48
CA PRO A 15 -6.11 -6.75 -9.11
C PRO A 15 -7.17 -6.45 -8.05
N VAL A 16 -7.62 -5.21 -8.00
CA VAL A 16 -8.71 -4.80 -7.11
C VAL A 16 -9.96 -4.62 -7.94
N ASN A 17 -10.70 -5.72 -8.18
CA ASN A 17 -11.99 -5.70 -8.88
C ASN A 17 -12.89 -4.55 -8.40
N GLY A 18 -13.06 -3.56 -9.28
CA GLY A 18 -13.89 -2.36 -9.18
C GLY A 18 -14.36 -2.00 -10.59
N ALA A 19 -14.44 -0.71 -10.94
CA ALA A 19 -14.74 -0.26 -12.31
C ALA A 19 -13.64 -0.63 -13.35
N SER A 20 -12.47 -1.08 -12.90
CA SER A 20 -11.42 -1.64 -13.76
C SER A 20 -11.67 -3.13 -14.03
N SER A 21 -11.72 -3.52 -15.31
CA SER A 21 -11.95 -4.86 -15.85
C SER A 21 -10.84 -5.90 -15.57
N LEU A 22 -9.82 -5.55 -14.79
CA LEU A 22 -8.63 -6.36 -14.69
C LEU A 22 -8.82 -7.55 -13.74
N SER A 23 -8.95 -8.74 -14.33
CA SER A 23 -8.98 -10.02 -13.60
C SER A 23 -7.56 -10.46 -13.21
N LEU A 24 -7.48 -11.41 -12.28
CA LEU A 24 -6.22 -12.05 -11.96
C LEU A 24 -5.66 -12.85 -13.15
N ASP A 25 -6.51 -13.44 -13.99
CA ASP A 25 -6.08 -14.09 -15.23
C ASP A 25 -5.47 -13.07 -16.20
N GLY A 26 -6.06 -11.87 -16.32
CA GLY A 26 -5.47 -10.78 -17.12
C GLY A 26 -4.13 -10.28 -16.58
N VAL A 27 -3.90 -10.34 -15.26
CA VAL A 27 -2.56 -10.10 -14.67
C VAL A 27 -1.57 -11.15 -15.13
N VAL A 28 -1.98 -12.43 -15.13
CA VAL A 28 -1.12 -13.53 -15.54
C VAL A 28 -0.81 -13.47 -17.03
N ASP A 29 -1.81 -13.27 -17.89
CA ASP A 29 -1.63 -13.18 -19.34
C ASP A 29 -0.67 -12.06 -19.72
N GLY A 30 -0.82 -10.90 -19.07
CA GLY A 30 0.09 -9.77 -19.27
C GLY A 30 1.52 -10.08 -18.81
N LEU A 31 1.67 -10.73 -17.65
CA LEU A 31 2.97 -11.16 -17.16
C LEU A 31 3.61 -12.23 -18.06
N VAL A 32 2.84 -13.16 -18.65
CA VAL A 32 3.33 -14.11 -19.66
C VAL A 32 3.91 -13.35 -20.85
N ALA A 33 3.14 -12.42 -21.44
CA ALA A 33 3.58 -11.64 -22.59
C ALA A 33 4.85 -10.82 -22.27
N TRP A 34 4.94 -10.28 -21.05
CA TRP A 34 6.11 -9.55 -20.59
C TRP A 34 7.33 -10.45 -20.39
N VAL A 35 7.16 -11.64 -19.80
CA VAL A 35 8.25 -12.62 -19.67
C VAL A 35 8.70 -13.11 -21.04
N ASP A 36 7.79 -13.40 -21.98
CA ASP A 36 8.12 -13.78 -23.35
C ASP A 36 8.97 -12.71 -24.06
N LEU A 37 8.62 -11.44 -23.87
CA LEU A 37 9.37 -10.30 -24.40
C LEU A 37 10.79 -10.26 -23.81
N PHE A 38 10.89 -10.30 -22.48
CA PHE A 38 12.19 -10.26 -21.81
C PHE A 38 12.97 -11.56 -21.93
N GLU A 39 12.40 -12.69 -22.37
CA GLU A 39 13.21 -13.85 -22.74
C GLU A 39 13.88 -13.63 -24.12
N ARG A 40 13.17 -13.03 -25.07
CA ARG A 40 13.66 -12.74 -26.44
C ARG A 40 14.77 -11.68 -26.51
N PHE A 41 14.68 -10.60 -25.73
CA PHE A 41 15.63 -9.48 -25.80
C PHE A 41 16.78 -9.63 -24.77
N GLU A 42 17.77 -10.47 -25.09
CA GLU A 42 18.88 -10.87 -24.19
C GLU A 42 19.64 -9.72 -23.51
N HIS A 43 19.79 -8.60 -24.19
CA HIS A 43 20.54 -7.43 -23.72
C HIS A 43 19.72 -6.42 -22.90
N ALA A 44 18.39 -6.58 -22.84
CA ALA A 44 17.53 -5.66 -22.12
C ALA A 44 17.54 -5.96 -20.62
N LEU A 45 18.05 -5.01 -19.82
CA LEU A 45 17.95 -5.05 -18.37
C LEU A 45 16.72 -4.28 -17.90
N ALA A 46 15.99 -4.85 -16.95
CA ALA A 46 14.85 -4.21 -16.31
C ALA A 46 14.74 -4.63 -14.85
N SER A 47 13.80 -4.02 -14.14
CA SER A 47 13.43 -4.39 -12.78
C SER A 47 11.95 -4.68 -12.70
N ILE A 48 11.55 -5.56 -11.79
CA ILE A 48 10.14 -5.91 -11.60
C ILE A 48 9.79 -6.02 -10.12
N HIS A 49 8.74 -5.31 -9.72
CA HIS A 49 8.04 -5.52 -8.46
C HIS A 49 6.76 -6.29 -8.73
N VAL A 50 6.52 -7.37 -7.98
CA VAL A 50 5.28 -8.15 -8.02
C VAL A 50 4.65 -8.17 -6.64
N ASP A 51 3.37 -7.77 -6.53
CA ASP A 51 2.62 -7.85 -5.27
C ASP A 51 2.64 -9.28 -4.73
N GLY A 52 2.85 -9.44 -3.42
CA GLY A 52 3.02 -10.75 -2.80
C GLY A 52 1.82 -11.68 -2.97
N ARG A 53 0.60 -11.15 -3.13
CA ARG A 53 -0.58 -11.97 -3.43
C ARG A 53 -0.54 -12.54 -4.85
N VAL A 54 -0.01 -11.77 -5.80
CA VAL A 54 0.24 -12.27 -7.16
C VAL A 54 1.32 -13.34 -7.11
N LEU A 55 2.41 -13.11 -6.37
CA LEU A 55 3.44 -14.14 -6.16
C LEU A 55 2.88 -15.43 -5.55
N GLU A 56 2.05 -15.33 -4.51
CA GLU A 56 1.37 -16.49 -3.92
C GLU A 56 0.46 -17.22 -4.90
N TYR A 57 -0.26 -16.49 -5.76
CA TYR A 57 -1.10 -17.08 -6.79
C TYR A 57 -0.29 -17.78 -7.88
N LEU A 58 0.82 -17.18 -8.31
CA LEU A 58 1.73 -17.81 -9.27
C LEU A 58 2.34 -19.10 -8.70
N GLU A 59 2.69 -19.13 -7.41
CA GLU A 59 3.17 -20.35 -6.74
C GLU A 59 2.16 -21.49 -6.74
N SER A 60 0.88 -21.18 -6.50
CA SER A 60 -0.16 -22.21 -6.37
C SER A 60 -0.74 -22.65 -7.70
N GLU A 61 -0.99 -21.72 -8.63
CA GLU A 61 -1.75 -21.99 -9.87
C GLU A 61 -0.90 -21.89 -11.15
N HIS A 62 0.16 -21.07 -11.18
CA HIS A 62 0.94 -20.79 -12.39
C HIS A 62 2.45 -21.00 -12.20
N ARG A 63 2.83 -22.12 -11.57
CA ARG A 63 4.21 -22.38 -11.14
C ARG A 63 5.25 -22.27 -12.25
N ALA A 64 4.89 -22.69 -13.47
CA ALA A 64 5.77 -22.57 -14.64
C ALA A 64 6.13 -21.12 -14.98
N LEU A 65 5.18 -20.19 -14.87
CA LEU A 65 5.44 -18.76 -15.08
C LEU A 65 6.35 -18.20 -13.98
N ALA A 66 6.11 -18.59 -12.73
CA ALA A 66 6.98 -18.20 -11.62
C ALA A 66 8.41 -18.78 -11.77
N ASP A 67 8.58 -19.96 -12.37
CA ASP A 67 9.90 -20.55 -12.65
C ASP A 67 10.65 -19.75 -13.72
N ARG A 68 9.95 -19.34 -14.79
CA ARG A 68 10.51 -18.48 -15.85
C ARG A 68 10.94 -17.11 -15.31
N LEU A 69 10.09 -16.47 -14.52
CA LEU A 69 10.40 -15.21 -13.86
C LEU A 69 11.63 -15.34 -12.93
N ALA A 70 11.69 -16.41 -12.14
CA ALA A 70 12.82 -16.71 -11.27
C ALA A 70 14.13 -16.96 -12.05
N ALA A 71 14.06 -17.59 -13.22
CA ALA A 71 15.23 -17.81 -14.08
C ALA A 71 15.79 -16.50 -14.64
N LEU A 72 14.93 -15.57 -15.05
CA LEU A 72 15.33 -14.24 -15.50
C LEU A 72 15.97 -13.42 -14.37
N VAL A 73 15.47 -13.55 -13.14
CA VAL A 73 16.10 -12.91 -11.97
C VAL A 73 17.43 -13.58 -11.62
N SER A 74 17.49 -14.91 -11.62
CA SER A 74 18.70 -15.67 -11.24
C SER A 74 19.85 -15.47 -12.24
N SER A 75 19.53 -15.22 -13.51
CA SER A 75 20.51 -14.88 -14.54
C SER A 75 20.97 -13.42 -14.52
N GLY A 76 20.42 -12.58 -13.63
CA GLY A 76 20.73 -11.15 -13.53
C GLY A 76 20.11 -10.29 -14.63
N ARG A 77 19.30 -10.86 -15.52
CA ARG A 77 18.60 -10.11 -16.59
C ARG A 77 17.51 -9.21 -16.02
N LEU A 78 16.87 -9.64 -14.94
CA LEU A 78 15.91 -8.85 -14.18
C LEU A 78 16.38 -8.61 -12.76
N GLU A 79 16.21 -7.39 -12.28
CA GLU A 79 16.28 -7.09 -10.86
C GLU A 79 14.89 -7.31 -10.22
N ALA A 80 14.80 -8.25 -9.29
CA ALA A 80 13.62 -8.35 -8.44
C ALA A 80 13.60 -7.16 -7.46
N VAL A 81 12.51 -6.41 -7.45
CA VAL A 81 12.27 -5.30 -6.51
C VAL A 81 11.32 -5.80 -5.42
N GLY A 82 11.75 -5.65 -4.17
CA GLY A 82 10.96 -6.00 -2.99
C GLY A 82 9.92 -4.92 -2.68
N GLY A 83 9.36 -4.98 -1.48
CA GLY A 83 8.31 -4.06 -1.04
C GLY A 83 7.54 -4.68 0.11
N GLY A 84 6.55 -3.97 0.66
CA GLY A 84 5.68 -4.60 1.64
C GLY A 84 4.85 -5.70 0.97
N PHE A 85 4.97 -6.94 1.43
CA PHE A 85 4.45 -8.13 0.73
C PHE A 85 2.96 -8.03 0.35
N TYR A 86 2.11 -7.51 1.23
CA TYR A 86 0.67 -7.33 0.96
C TYR A 86 0.28 -5.89 0.56
N SER A 87 1.24 -5.14 -0.01
CA SER A 87 1.10 -3.73 -0.38
C SER A 87 0.55 -2.84 0.74
N PRO A 88 1.15 -2.84 1.94
CA PRO A 88 0.80 -1.90 3.00
C PRO A 88 1.30 -0.49 2.70
N LEU A 89 0.61 0.52 3.24
CA LEU A 89 1.23 1.81 3.50
C LEU A 89 2.19 1.62 4.70
N LEU A 90 3.47 1.31 4.47
CA LEU A 90 4.42 0.95 5.54
C LEU A 90 4.45 1.98 6.68
N ALA A 91 4.26 3.25 6.32
CA ALA A 91 4.14 4.40 7.19
C ALA A 91 3.03 4.31 8.27
N MET A 92 1.97 3.52 8.04
CA MET A 92 0.86 3.33 8.98
C MET A 92 1.09 2.17 9.95
N LEU A 93 2.14 1.37 9.74
CA LEU A 93 2.37 0.14 10.49
C LEU A 93 3.24 0.39 11.72
N MET A 94 3.13 -0.54 12.69
CA MET A 94 4.17 -0.65 13.71
C MET A 94 5.48 -1.11 13.07
N TRP A 95 6.60 -0.60 13.60
CA TRP A 95 7.96 -0.87 13.11
C TRP A 95 8.20 -2.31 12.69
N ARG A 96 7.95 -3.24 13.61
CA ARG A 96 8.17 -4.68 13.41
C ARG A 96 7.41 -5.22 12.20
N ASP A 97 6.18 -4.77 12.01
CA ASP A 97 5.34 -5.26 10.92
C ASP A 97 5.79 -4.67 9.58
N ALA A 98 6.20 -3.40 9.57
CA ALA A 98 6.76 -2.77 8.38
C ALA A 98 8.03 -3.50 7.90
N VAL A 99 8.99 -3.73 8.80
CA VAL A 99 10.19 -4.53 8.51
C VAL A 99 9.82 -5.95 8.12
N GLY A 100 8.90 -6.58 8.83
CA GLY A 100 8.49 -7.95 8.55
C GLY A 100 7.76 -8.14 7.22
N GLN A 101 7.02 -7.14 6.73
CA GLN A 101 6.42 -7.13 5.40
C GLN A 101 7.49 -7.06 4.30
N LEU A 102 8.52 -6.24 4.50
CA LEU A 102 9.68 -6.15 3.59
C LEU A 102 10.47 -7.47 3.57
N GLU A 103 10.76 -8.02 4.75
CA GLU A 103 11.45 -9.30 4.92
C GLU A 103 10.66 -10.48 4.33
N MET A 104 9.33 -10.43 4.37
CA MET A 104 8.49 -11.46 3.75
C MET A 104 8.64 -11.46 2.22
N SER A 105 8.74 -10.27 1.60
CA SER A 105 9.02 -10.11 0.17
C SER A 105 10.45 -10.51 -0.18
N ALA A 106 11.43 -10.03 0.58
CA ALA A 106 12.82 -10.41 0.35
C ALA A 106 13.03 -11.93 0.49
N GLY A 107 12.44 -12.54 1.53
CA GLY A 107 12.50 -13.99 1.74
C GLY A 107 11.78 -14.81 0.68
N PHE A 108 10.77 -14.28 -0.02
CA PHE A 108 10.16 -14.96 -1.16
C PHE A 108 11.18 -15.14 -2.28
N TRP A 109 11.81 -14.03 -2.70
CA TRP A 109 12.80 -14.05 -3.78
C TRP A 109 14.02 -14.86 -3.39
N ASP A 110 14.54 -14.68 -2.18
CA ASP A 110 15.68 -15.44 -1.64
C ASP A 110 15.46 -16.96 -1.72
N ARG A 111 14.27 -17.45 -1.33
CA ARG A 111 13.96 -18.88 -1.42
C ARG A 111 13.88 -19.41 -2.85
N ARG A 112 13.44 -18.58 -3.80
CA ARG A 112 13.19 -19.00 -5.19
C ARG A 112 14.42 -18.83 -6.09
N THR A 113 15.25 -17.82 -5.83
CA THR A 113 16.37 -17.43 -6.69
C THR A 113 17.72 -17.39 -5.97
N GLY A 114 17.74 -17.45 -4.63
CA GLY A 114 18.94 -17.18 -3.84
C GLY A 114 19.37 -15.71 -3.83
N ILE A 115 18.54 -14.81 -4.39
CA ILE A 115 18.83 -13.39 -4.52
C ILE A 115 17.83 -12.61 -3.67
N ARG A 116 18.37 -11.81 -2.75
CA ARG A 116 17.59 -10.87 -1.95
C ARG A 116 17.46 -9.54 -2.71
N PRO A 117 16.24 -9.01 -2.91
CA PRO A 117 16.02 -7.67 -3.45
C PRO A 117 16.72 -6.61 -2.61
N GLN A 118 17.36 -5.65 -3.28
CA GLN A 118 17.96 -4.48 -2.64
C GLN A 118 17.10 -3.22 -2.80
N GLY A 119 16.19 -3.22 -3.77
CA GLY A 119 15.18 -2.19 -3.95
C GLY A 119 13.87 -2.50 -3.24
N ALA A 120 13.14 -1.45 -2.86
CA ALA A 120 11.75 -1.57 -2.42
C ALA A 120 10.81 -0.66 -3.21
N TRP A 121 9.68 -1.22 -3.62
CA TRP A 121 8.51 -0.49 -4.09
C TRP A 121 7.65 -0.07 -2.89
N LEU A 122 7.43 1.23 -2.74
CA LEU A 122 6.55 1.78 -1.70
C LEU A 122 5.13 1.94 -2.26
N PHE A 123 4.15 1.30 -1.61
CA PHE A 123 2.75 1.44 -2.01
C PHE A 123 2.30 2.91 -1.91
N GLU A 124 1.74 3.43 -3.00
CA GLU A 124 1.40 4.86 -3.18
C GLU A 124 2.57 5.84 -2.95
N GLN A 125 3.81 5.34 -2.99
CA GLN A 125 5.04 6.10 -2.76
C GLN A 125 4.98 6.92 -1.46
N VAL A 126 4.27 6.41 -0.46
CA VAL A 126 4.12 7.10 0.82
C VAL A 126 5.46 7.14 1.54
N TRP A 127 5.92 8.35 1.82
CA TRP A 127 7.19 8.63 2.47
C TRP A 127 7.00 9.42 3.76
N MET A 128 7.85 9.13 4.74
CA MET A 128 8.14 9.98 5.89
C MET A 128 9.61 9.75 6.28
N PRO A 129 10.31 10.71 6.94
CA PRO A 129 11.74 10.58 7.23
C PRO A 129 12.15 9.25 7.89
N ARG A 130 11.34 8.77 8.84
CA ARG A 130 11.55 7.47 9.53
C ARG A 130 11.58 6.26 8.59
N MET A 131 11.05 6.35 7.37
CA MET A 131 11.12 5.28 6.37
C MET A 131 12.56 4.87 6.06
N ALA A 132 13.53 5.78 6.12
CA ALA A 132 14.94 5.45 5.91
C ALA A 132 15.43 4.39 6.90
N GLU A 133 15.08 4.52 8.19
CA GLU A 133 15.40 3.51 9.19
C GLU A 133 14.65 2.18 8.89
N ILE A 134 13.36 2.20 8.51
CA ILE A 134 12.55 0.98 8.28
C ILE A 134 13.13 0.18 7.11
N LEU A 135 13.45 0.87 6.03
CA LEU A 135 14.03 0.29 4.82
C LEU A 135 15.42 -0.28 5.12
N SER A 136 16.27 0.48 5.79
CA SER A 136 17.63 0.06 6.14
C SER A 136 17.64 -1.17 7.07
N ASP A 137 16.77 -1.20 8.10
CA ASP A 137 16.64 -2.35 9.01
C ASP A 137 16.14 -3.62 8.31
N ALA A 138 15.45 -3.50 7.17
CA ALA A 138 15.04 -4.61 6.30
C ALA A 138 16.07 -4.94 5.20
N GLY A 139 17.24 -4.31 5.22
CA GLY A 139 18.30 -4.52 4.21
C GLY A 139 18.03 -3.87 2.85
N VAL A 140 17.03 -3.00 2.74
CA VAL A 140 16.75 -2.24 1.52
C VAL A 140 17.78 -1.13 1.37
N GLN A 141 18.39 -1.05 0.19
CA GLN A 141 19.41 -0.06 -0.15
C GLN A 141 18.85 1.12 -0.94
N TRP A 142 17.80 0.90 -1.73
CA TRP A 142 17.22 1.94 -2.57
C TRP A 142 15.69 1.85 -2.65
N THR A 143 15.04 2.99 -2.87
CA THR A 143 13.61 3.10 -3.17
C THR A 143 13.37 4.18 -4.21
N LEU A 144 12.23 4.11 -4.87
CA LEU A 144 11.76 5.13 -5.82
C LEU A 144 10.66 6.00 -5.20
N LEU A 145 10.63 7.28 -5.55
CA LEU A 145 9.64 8.25 -5.09
C LEU A 145 9.31 9.24 -6.22
N ASP A 146 8.10 9.78 -6.19
CA ASP A 146 7.63 10.81 -7.13
C ASP A 146 8.58 12.02 -7.14
N GLU A 147 8.98 12.49 -8.33
CA GLU A 147 9.77 13.70 -8.52
C GLU A 147 9.20 14.93 -7.80
N ALA A 148 7.87 15.01 -7.63
CA ALA A 148 7.24 16.09 -6.88
C ALA A 148 7.70 16.14 -5.42
N SER A 149 8.08 15.01 -4.82
CA SER A 149 8.63 14.96 -3.46
C SER A 149 9.99 15.63 -3.36
N PHE A 150 10.83 15.48 -4.40
CA PHE A 150 12.14 16.13 -4.48
C PHE A 150 11.99 17.64 -4.73
N ARG A 151 11.08 18.05 -5.61
CA ARG A 151 10.76 19.47 -5.82
C ARG A 151 10.28 20.15 -4.53
N ARG A 152 9.42 19.49 -3.75
CA ARG A 152 8.98 19.97 -2.43
C ARG A 152 10.13 20.11 -1.42
N ALA A 153 11.20 19.33 -1.57
CA ALA A 153 12.41 19.47 -0.76
C ALA A 153 13.35 20.59 -1.25
N GLY A 154 12.96 21.35 -2.27
CA GLY A 154 13.71 22.49 -2.80
C GLY A 154 14.64 22.15 -3.97
N LEU A 155 14.54 20.94 -4.54
CA LEU A 155 15.23 20.64 -5.80
C LEU A 155 14.53 21.32 -6.97
N GLY A 156 15.29 21.63 -8.03
CA GLY A 156 14.77 22.29 -9.22
C GLY A 156 13.79 21.42 -10.02
N ASP A 157 13.29 21.95 -11.13
CA ASP A 157 12.23 21.32 -11.91
C ASP A 157 12.65 19.99 -12.56
N SER A 158 13.94 19.84 -12.88
CA SER A 158 14.53 18.61 -13.41
C SER A 158 15.28 17.88 -12.31
N VAL A 159 14.84 16.65 -12.00
CA VAL A 159 15.49 15.74 -11.07
C VAL A 159 15.84 14.45 -11.80
N ASP A 160 17.12 14.11 -11.80
CA ASP A 160 17.68 12.91 -12.42
C ASP A 160 18.67 12.25 -11.45
N GLY A 161 19.27 11.12 -11.83
CA GLY A 161 20.25 10.45 -10.97
C GLY A 161 19.60 9.75 -9.78
N TRP A 162 20.34 9.72 -8.68
CA TRP A 162 19.84 9.27 -7.39
C TRP A 162 20.43 10.13 -6.27
N TYR A 163 19.74 10.16 -5.14
CA TYR A 163 20.10 10.97 -3.97
C TYR A 163 20.23 10.07 -2.76
N VAL A 164 21.04 10.47 -1.78
CA VAL A 164 21.09 9.79 -0.49
C VAL A 164 20.23 10.53 0.52
N THR A 165 19.46 9.80 1.31
CA THR A 165 18.85 10.32 2.53
C THR A 165 19.28 9.45 3.71
N GLU A 166 19.06 9.94 4.93
CA GLU A 166 19.23 9.12 6.14
C GLU A 166 18.24 9.54 7.21
N HIS A 167 18.03 8.65 8.17
CA HIS A 167 17.41 9.00 9.44
C HIS A 167 18.11 8.20 10.54
N VAL A 168 18.58 8.89 11.59
CA VAL A 168 19.35 8.27 12.70
C VAL A 168 20.52 7.42 12.19
N ALA A 169 21.30 7.97 11.24
CA ALA A 169 22.45 7.32 10.61
C ALA A 169 22.13 6.02 9.85
N ARG A 170 20.87 5.83 9.45
CA ARG A 170 20.43 4.76 8.54
C ARG A 170 20.24 5.33 7.13
N PRO A 171 21.20 5.13 6.21
CA PRO A 171 21.09 5.68 4.86
C PRO A 171 20.21 4.82 3.95
N VAL A 172 19.56 5.46 2.98
CA VAL A 172 18.89 4.80 1.85
C VAL A 172 19.01 5.69 0.60
N ALA A 173 19.18 5.07 -0.56
CA ALA A 173 19.16 5.76 -1.84
C ALA A 173 17.72 6.04 -2.30
N LEU A 174 17.48 7.24 -2.82
CA LEU A 174 16.20 7.70 -3.34
C LEU A 174 16.34 8.00 -4.84
N LEU A 175 15.56 7.31 -5.64
CA LEU A 175 15.48 7.51 -7.09
C LEU A 175 14.21 8.31 -7.42
N PRO A 176 14.31 9.51 -8.03
CA PRO A 176 13.14 10.25 -8.50
C PRO A 176 12.52 9.57 -9.72
N ILE A 177 11.21 9.32 -9.69
CA ILE A 177 10.45 8.83 -10.83
C ILE A 177 10.23 9.99 -11.80
N ASP A 178 10.67 9.83 -13.04
CA ASP A 178 10.54 10.84 -14.07
C ASP A 178 9.18 10.76 -14.77
N ALA A 179 8.17 11.37 -14.15
CA ALA A 179 6.80 11.32 -14.65
C ALA A 179 6.67 11.97 -16.04
N LYS A 180 7.48 12.99 -16.33
CA LYS A 180 7.43 13.72 -17.60
C LYS A 180 7.85 12.84 -18.77
N THR A 181 9.00 12.18 -18.70
CA THR A 181 9.45 11.28 -19.76
C THR A 181 8.63 9.99 -19.78
N GLN A 182 8.19 9.50 -18.62
CA GLN A 182 7.31 8.34 -18.53
C GLN A 182 5.97 8.54 -19.26
N ALA A 183 5.44 9.77 -19.30
CA ALA A 183 4.15 10.07 -19.94
C ALA A 183 4.13 9.78 -21.46
N ASP A 184 5.30 9.71 -22.11
CA ASP A 184 5.39 9.41 -23.53
C ASP A 184 5.35 7.90 -23.83
N PHE A 185 5.72 7.07 -22.85
CA PHE A 185 5.84 5.63 -23.02
C PHE A 185 4.46 5.00 -23.29
N GLY A 186 4.35 4.22 -24.35
CA GLY A 186 3.09 3.60 -24.80
C GLY A 186 2.01 4.58 -25.27
N VAL A 187 2.31 5.88 -25.34
CA VAL A 187 1.40 6.93 -25.86
C VAL A 187 1.94 7.46 -27.18
N GLN A 188 3.21 7.88 -27.21
CA GLN A 188 3.91 8.26 -28.44
C GLN A 188 4.50 7.03 -29.14
N SER A 189 5.06 7.19 -30.34
CA SER A 189 5.79 6.09 -30.98
C SER A 189 7.06 5.75 -30.18
N ALA A 190 7.57 4.52 -30.33
CA ALA A 190 8.81 4.11 -29.67
C ALA A 190 10.01 4.99 -30.07
N SER A 191 10.03 5.45 -31.33
CA SER A 191 11.04 6.38 -31.85
C SER A 191 10.95 7.76 -31.18
N ASP A 192 9.74 8.28 -30.96
CA ASP A 192 9.56 9.58 -30.31
C ASP A 192 9.94 9.52 -28.82
N ALA A 193 9.61 8.42 -28.13
CA ALA A 193 10.04 8.19 -26.75
C ALA A 193 11.58 8.15 -26.64
N LEU A 194 12.26 7.51 -27.61
CA LEU A 194 13.71 7.48 -27.69
C LEU A 194 14.31 8.86 -27.99
N ALA A 195 13.68 9.63 -28.88
CA ALA A 195 14.06 11.01 -29.13
C ALA A 195 13.91 11.89 -27.88
N ASN A 196 12.87 11.68 -27.07
CA ASN A 196 12.74 12.37 -25.79
C ASN A 196 13.83 11.96 -24.80
N LEU A 197 14.15 10.67 -24.67
CA LEU A 197 15.31 10.23 -23.89
C LEU A 197 16.60 10.92 -24.36
N ARG A 198 16.80 11.07 -25.67
CA ARG A 198 17.95 11.79 -26.21
C ARG A 198 17.95 13.27 -25.81
N MET A 199 16.80 13.95 -25.89
CA MET A 199 16.66 15.34 -25.41
C MET A 199 16.99 15.47 -23.93
N ARG A 200 16.64 14.47 -23.10
CA ARG A 200 17.02 14.45 -21.68
C ARG A 200 18.52 14.33 -21.50
N LEU A 201 19.20 13.45 -22.24
CA LEU A 201 20.67 13.36 -22.23
C LEU A 201 21.32 14.67 -22.69
N ASP A 202 20.83 15.27 -23.77
CA ASP A 202 21.33 16.55 -24.29
C ASP A 202 21.05 17.72 -23.31
N SER A 203 20.15 17.52 -22.32
CA SER A 203 19.89 18.41 -21.19
C SER A 203 20.61 17.97 -19.90
N ASP A 204 21.74 17.27 -20.03
CA ASP A 204 22.63 16.81 -18.97
C ASP A 204 22.04 15.77 -17.98
N ALA A 205 20.94 15.09 -18.34
CA ALA A 205 20.46 13.97 -17.53
C ALA A 205 21.45 12.78 -17.61
N THR A 206 21.78 12.21 -16.46
CA THR A 206 22.68 11.04 -16.35
C THR A 206 21.91 9.75 -16.16
N ASP A 207 20.81 9.80 -15.40
CA ASP A 207 19.99 8.64 -15.08
C ASP A 207 18.51 9.01 -15.02
N LEU A 208 17.66 8.20 -15.65
CA LEU A 208 16.21 8.36 -15.59
C LEU A 208 15.57 7.09 -15.04
N THR A 209 14.66 7.26 -14.09
CA THR A 209 13.92 6.15 -13.48
C THR A 209 12.48 6.23 -13.95
N LEU A 210 12.05 5.22 -14.72
CA LEU A 210 10.74 5.14 -15.31
C LEU A 210 9.99 3.94 -14.74
N THR A 211 8.72 4.15 -14.39
CA THR A 211 7.86 3.09 -13.85
C THR A 211 6.75 2.73 -14.82
N TRP A 212 6.40 1.44 -14.87
CA TRP A 212 5.28 0.97 -15.69
C TRP A 212 4.38 0.06 -14.88
N ALA A 213 3.19 0.55 -14.58
CA ALA A 213 2.22 -0.09 -13.69
C ALA A 213 0.81 -0.14 -14.31
N GLY A 214 0.69 -0.08 -15.65
CA GLY A 214 -0.59 0.03 -16.38
C GLY A 214 -1.58 -1.11 -16.09
N SER A 215 -2.53 -1.42 -16.98
CA SER A 215 -3.46 -2.55 -16.79
C SER A 215 -2.79 -3.93 -16.99
N VAL A 216 -1.65 -4.11 -16.32
CA VAL A 216 -0.86 -5.25 -15.85
C VAL A 216 0.08 -5.96 -16.83
N LEU A 217 0.84 -5.13 -17.55
CA LEU A 217 1.95 -5.48 -18.43
C LEU A 217 1.48 -6.04 -19.77
N LEU A 218 1.56 -5.21 -20.82
CA LEU A 218 1.46 -5.65 -22.21
C LEU A 218 0.18 -6.46 -22.54
N ASN A 219 -0.95 -6.17 -21.89
CA ASN A 219 -2.19 -6.90 -22.16
C ASN A 219 -2.75 -6.58 -23.56
N GLU A 220 -2.54 -5.35 -24.04
CA GLU A 220 -2.98 -4.93 -25.37
C GLU A 220 -1.91 -5.24 -26.43
N PRO A 221 -2.29 -5.76 -27.63
CA PRO A 221 -1.35 -6.03 -28.71
C PRO A 221 -0.52 -4.81 -29.13
N GLN A 222 -1.11 -3.61 -29.11
CA GLN A 222 -0.39 -2.37 -29.44
C GLN A 222 0.69 -2.05 -28.40
N GLN A 223 0.44 -2.34 -27.11
CA GLN A 223 1.45 -2.17 -26.07
C GLN A 223 2.60 -3.17 -26.25
N ARG A 224 2.30 -4.43 -26.61
CA ARG A 224 3.33 -5.44 -26.91
C ARG A 224 4.24 -4.96 -28.04
N GLN A 225 3.64 -4.55 -29.17
CA GLN A 225 4.39 -4.06 -30.32
C GLN A 225 5.25 -2.85 -29.96
N TRP A 226 4.68 -1.89 -29.22
CA TRP A 226 5.43 -0.71 -28.80
C TRP A 226 6.68 -1.05 -28.00
N TRP A 227 6.58 -2.00 -27.05
CA TRP A 227 7.73 -2.41 -26.24
C TRP A 227 8.74 -3.24 -27.03
N GLU A 228 8.29 -4.06 -27.98
CA GLU A 228 9.18 -4.73 -28.94
C GLU A 228 10.00 -3.72 -29.75
N ASP A 229 9.33 -2.72 -30.33
CA ASP A 229 9.96 -1.66 -31.11
C ASP A 229 10.95 -0.85 -30.25
N PHE A 230 10.54 -0.46 -29.03
CA PHE A 230 11.38 0.28 -28.10
C PHE A 230 12.64 -0.50 -27.71
N LEU A 231 12.50 -1.77 -27.34
CA LEU A 231 13.65 -2.59 -26.97
C LEU A 231 14.59 -2.81 -28.16
N GLN A 232 14.04 -3.06 -29.36
CA GLN A 232 14.85 -3.18 -30.56
C GLN A 232 15.63 -1.90 -30.87
N LEU A 233 14.99 -0.73 -30.80
CA LEU A 233 15.65 0.56 -30.98
C LEU A 233 16.70 0.83 -29.89
N SER A 234 16.41 0.49 -28.64
CA SER A 234 17.36 0.68 -27.53
C SER A 234 18.66 -0.10 -27.73
N VAL A 235 18.60 -1.28 -28.38
CA VAL A 235 19.78 -2.06 -28.74
C VAL A 235 20.60 -1.36 -29.82
N GLN A 236 19.94 -0.72 -30.80
CA GLN A 236 20.61 0.04 -31.85
C GLN A 236 21.29 1.32 -31.31
N GLU A 237 20.69 1.91 -30.27
CA GLU A 237 21.14 3.17 -29.66
C GLU A 237 22.07 2.97 -28.44
N GLN A 238 22.65 1.78 -28.27
CA GLN A 238 23.56 1.47 -27.14
C GLN A 238 24.79 2.38 -27.05
N SER A 239 25.11 3.14 -28.09
CA SER A 239 26.21 4.12 -28.05
C SER A 239 25.97 5.25 -27.04
N TRP A 240 24.72 5.60 -26.76
CA TRP A 240 24.35 6.69 -25.84
C TRP A 240 23.26 6.32 -24.84
N LEU A 241 22.48 5.25 -25.05
CA LEU A 241 21.47 4.77 -24.12
C LEU A 241 21.91 3.44 -23.50
N SER A 242 21.84 3.35 -22.18
CA SER A 242 22.07 2.12 -21.44
C SER A 242 20.82 1.76 -20.64
N LEU A 243 20.19 0.63 -20.95
CA LEU A 243 19.19 0.06 -20.05
C LEU A 243 19.92 -0.58 -18.86
N ALA A 244 19.63 -0.10 -17.65
CA ALA A 244 20.35 -0.45 -16.44
C ALA A 244 19.39 -0.80 -15.29
N GLN A 245 19.89 -1.58 -14.35
CA GLN A 245 19.20 -1.88 -13.09
C GLN A 245 19.54 -0.79 -12.05
N PRO A 246 18.55 -0.27 -11.29
CA PRO A 246 18.79 0.69 -10.22
C PRO A 246 19.90 0.28 -9.25
N ARG A 247 19.96 -1.01 -8.87
CA ARG A 247 21.03 -1.53 -8.01
C ARG A 247 22.41 -1.25 -8.58
N GLN A 248 22.63 -1.57 -9.86
CA GLN A 248 23.92 -1.36 -10.50
C GLN A 248 24.31 0.12 -10.48
N THR A 249 23.36 1.01 -10.77
CA THR A 249 23.59 2.46 -10.71
C THR A 249 23.96 2.91 -9.30
N VAL A 250 23.22 2.49 -8.28
CA VAL A 250 23.50 2.85 -6.87
C VAL A 250 24.85 2.29 -6.39
N GLU A 251 25.24 1.09 -6.82
CA GLU A 251 26.52 0.46 -6.45
C GLU A 251 27.74 1.08 -7.16
N THR A 252 27.57 1.61 -8.37
CA THR A 252 28.71 2.01 -9.25
C THR A 252 28.87 3.51 -9.45
N THR A 253 27.89 4.32 -9.05
CA THR A 253 27.91 5.78 -9.23
C THR A 253 27.82 6.50 -7.90
N ALA A 254 28.18 7.78 -7.86
CA ALA A 254 27.98 8.62 -6.68
C ALA A 254 26.56 9.24 -6.68
N PRO A 255 25.95 9.46 -5.51
CA PRO A 255 24.69 10.21 -5.44
C PRO A 255 24.92 11.65 -5.92
N LYS A 256 23.91 12.25 -6.55
CA LYS A 256 23.92 13.66 -6.95
C LYS A 256 24.15 14.56 -5.73
N SER A 257 23.44 14.28 -4.63
CA SER A 257 23.61 14.96 -3.34
C SER A 257 22.89 14.22 -2.21
N ARG A 258 22.97 14.76 -1.00
CA ARG A 258 22.10 14.37 0.12
C ARG A 258 20.83 15.21 0.10
N VAL A 259 19.68 14.57 0.32
CA VAL A 259 18.38 15.23 0.42
C VAL A 259 17.59 14.71 1.62
N TYR A 260 16.79 15.57 2.23
CA TYR A 260 15.80 15.19 3.26
C TYR A 260 14.41 15.54 2.76
N LEU A 261 13.66 14.52 2.34
CA LEU A 261 12.31 14.74 1.83
C LEU A 261 11.31 14.90 2.99
N PRO A 262 10.39 15.88 2.92
CA PRO A 262 9.26 15.93 3.83
C PRO A 262 8.33 14.74 3.60
N GLY A 263 7.38 14.53 4.52
CA GLY A 263 6.33 13.53 4.31
C GLY A 263 5.59 13.75 2.98
N GLY A 264 5.25 12.67 2.29
CA GLY A 264 4.64 12.76 0.97
C GLY A 264 4.08 11.44 0.47
N MET A 265 3.57 11.48 -0.76
CA MET A 265 2.98 10.35 -1.49
C MET A 265 3.07 10.62 -2.99
N SER A 266 2.64 9.66 -3.80
CA SER A 266 2.52 9.80 -5.26
C SER A 266 1.66 11.02 -5.64
N THR A 267 1.92 11.64 -6.79
CA THR A 267 1.13 12.78 -7.29
C THR A 267 -0.36 12.43 -7.42
N ALA A 268 -0.69 11.20 -7.83
CA ALA A 268 -2.07 10.73 -7.93
C ALA A 268 -2.76 10.64 -6.56
N ALA A 269 -2.12 10.01 -5.57
CA ALA A 269 -2.66 9.92 -4.21
C ALA A 269 -2.77 11.31 -3.55
N ALA A 270 -1.79 12.17 -3.81
CA ALA A 270 -1.75 13.54 -3.32
C ALA A 270 -2.92 14.38 -3.86
N ALA A 271 -3.21 14.28 -5.16
CA ALA A 271 -4.32 14.99 -5.79
C ALA A 271 -5.67 14.63 -5.15
N HIS A 272 -5.91 13.33 -4.93
CA HIS A 272 -7.10 12.86 -4.23
C HIS A 272 -7.16 13.39 -2.79
N CYS A 273 -6.07 13.23 -2.03
CA CYS A 273 -5.99 13.72 -0.64
C CYS A 273 -6.30 15.20 -0.50
N ARG A 274 -5.80 16.05 -1.40
CA ARG A 274 -6.05 17.51 -1.38
C ARG A 274 -7.53 17.86 -1.49
N GLY A 275 -8.31 17.04 -2.21
CA GLY A 275 -9.74 17.23 -2.33
C GLY A 275 -10.55 16.81 -1.10
N LEU A 276 -9.99 16.02 -0.19
CA LEU A 276 -10.71 15.52 0.98
C LEU A 276 -10.90 16.63 2.03
N GLY A 277 -12.15 16.87 2.44
CA GLY A 277 -12.51 17.73 3.59
C GLY A 277 -13.09 19.13 3.23
N HIS A 278 -13.51 19.86 4.27
CA HIS A 278 -13.97 21.26 4.19
C HIS A 278 -12.77 22.24 4.22
N SER A 279 -12.96 23.44 3.66
CA SER A 279 -11.95 24.43 3.24
C SER A 279 -10.84 24.81 4.23
N GLU A 280 -11.01 24.59 5.54
CA GLU A 280 -10.05 25.01 6.57
C GLU A 280 -8.82 24.07 6.70
N LEU A 281 -8.95 22.79 6.33
CA LEU A 281 -7.82 21.84 6.30
C LEU A 281 -7.11 21.79 4.94
N SER A 282 -7.45 22.68 4.01
CA SER A 282 -7.00 22.64 2.59
C SER A 282 -5.53 23.02 2.37
N VAL A 283 -4.86 23.58 3.38
CA VAL A 283 -3.50 24.13 3.27
C VAL A 283 -2.41 23.11 3.65
N ALA A 284 -2.78 21.96 4.24
CA ALA A 284 -1.81 20.96 4.68
C ALA A 284 -1.34 20.06 3.54
N GLU A 285 -0.03 19.76 3.52
CA GLU A 285 0.58 18.82 2.59
C GLU A 285 -0.15 17.45 2.61
N PRO A 286 -0.34 16.82 1.44
CA PRO A 286 -1.03 15.54 1.34
C PRO A 286 -0.27 14.46 2.13
N SER A 287 -0.99 13.77 3.01
CA SER A 287 -0.46 12.73 3.89
C SER A 287 -1.46 11.60 4.04
N TRP A 288 -0.97 10.38 4.24
CA TRP A 288 -1.84 9.20 4.35
C TRP A 288 -2.77 9.31 5.58
N GLN A 289 -2.35 10.04 6.61
CA GLN A 289 -3.16 10.32 7.81
C GLN A 289 -4.45 11.09 7.46
N ARG A 290 -4.47 11.82 6.34
CA ARG A 290 -5.69 12.51 5.89
C ARG A 290 -6.80 11.53 5.54
N TYR A 291 -6.47 10.32 5.07
CA TYR A 291 -7.47 9.27 4.89
C TYR A 291 -8.10 8.85 6.21
N LEU A 292 -7.30 8.72 7.28
CA LEU A 292 -7.83 8.40 8.60
C LEU A 292 -8.67 9.54 9.17
N ALA A 293 -8.26 10.79 8.96
CA ALA A 293 -9.00 11.96 9.42
C ALA A 293 -10.34 12.12 8.68
N PHE A 294 -10.39 11.80 7.38
CA PHE A 294 -11.59 11.95 6.57
C PHE A 294 -12.54 10.75 6.68
N TYR A 295 -11.99 9.53 6.66
CA TYR A 295 -12.75 8.29 6.79
C TYR A 295 -12.59 7.76 8.23
N GLY A 296 -13.51 8.11 9.13
CA GLY A 296 -13.51 7.57 10.49
C GLY A 296 -13.57 6.04 10.52
N GLU A 297 -14.15 5.39 9.51
CA GLU A 297 -14.12 3.94 9.32
C GLU A 297 -12.71 3.40 9.07
N ALA A 298 -11.90 4.10 8.28
CA ALA A 298 -10.50 3.76 8.04
C ALA A 298 -9.70 3.88 9.34
N ASP A 299 -9.94 4.95 10.09
CA ASP A 299 -9.30 5.17 11.38
C ASP A 299 -9.64 4.06 12.38
N ARG A 300 -10.92 3.70 12.51
CA ARG A 300 -11.37 2.59 13.36
C ARG A 300 -10.70 1.27 12.97
N LEU A 301 -10.71 0.94 11.68
CA LEU A 301 -10.08 -0.28 11.16
C LEU A 301 -8.56 -0.27 11.42
N HIS A 302 -7.90 0.88 11.25
CA HIS A 302 -6.47 1.05 11.51
C HIS A 302 -6.16 0.82 12.99
N LYS A 303 -6.92 1.41 13.91
CA LYS A 303 -6.71 1.23 15.35
C LYS A 303 -6.95 -0.22 15.78
N ARG A 304 -7.95 -0.89 15.18
CA ARG A 304 -8.16 -2.34 15.35
C ARG A 304 -6.96 -3.16 14.85
N MET A 305 -6.38 -2.81 13.71
CA MET A 305 -5.17 -3.45 13.19
C MET A 305 -3.97 -3.27 14.14
N ILE A 306 -3.77 -2.07 14.69
CA ILE A 306 -2.71 -1.82 15.69
C ILE A 306 -2.94 -2.64 16.97
N GLU A 307 -4.18 -2.78 17.44
CA GLU A 307 -4.52 -3.61 18.60
C GLU A 307 -4.13 -5.08 18.39
N VAL A 308 -4.54 -5.67 17.25
CA VAL A 308 -4.19 -7.06 16.90
C VAL A 308 -2.68 -7.22 16.75
N SER A 309 -2.00 -6.25 16.14
CA SER A 309 -0.56 -6.29 15.99
C SER A 309 0.19 -6.24 17.33
N ARG A 310 -0.28 -5.41 18.29
CA ARG A 310 0.26 -5.38 19.67
C ARG A 310 0.05 -6.72 20.37
N ARG A 311 -1.12 -7.35 20.18
CA ARG A 311 -1.40 -8.69 20.71
C ARG A 311 -0.46 -9.73 20.12
N PHE A 312 -0.29 -9.74 18.80
CA PHE A 312 0.68 -10.61 18.13
C PHE A 312 2.10 -10.41 18.67
N ALA A 313 2.52 -9.16 18.95
CA ALA A 313 3.81 -8.87 19.59
C ALA A 313 3.97 -9.42 21.00
N ALA A 314 2.91 -9.38 21.80
CA ALA A 314 2.92 -9.98 23.13
C ALA A 314 3.08 -11.51 23.03
N VAL A 315 2.31 -12.17 22.18
CA VAL A 315 2.41 -13.63 21.97
C VAL A 315 3.77 -14.01 21.41
N GLU A 316 4.27 -13.29 20.40
CA GLU A 316 5.59 -13.53 19.81
C GLU A 316 6.72 -13.44 20.84
N ARG A 317 6.65 -12.48 21.78
CA ARG A 317 7.62 -12.36 22.86
C ARG A 317 7.61 -13.57 23.79
N VAL A 318 6.42 -14.05 24.17
CA VAL A 318 6.26 -15.24 25.03
C VAL A 318 6.82 -16.49 24.34
N MET A 319 6.53 -16.64 23.04
CA MET A 319 6.89 -17.82 22.26
C MET A 319 8.38 -17.89 21.89
N ARG A 320 9.10 -16.77 21.92
CA ARG A 320 10.54 -16.70 21.56
C ARG A 320 11.41 -17.66 22.36
N ASN A 321 11.02 -17.97 23.60
CA ASN A 321 11.78 -18.88 24.48
C ASN A 321 11.49 -20.38 24.22
N GLY A 322 10.53 -20.72 23.35
CA GLY A 322 10.10 -22.10 23.09
C GLY A 322 10.83 -22.81 21.94
N GLY A 323 11.79 -22.17 21.27
CA GLY A 323 12.52 -22.74 20.13
C GLY A 323 11.73 -22.71 18.81
N TRP A 324 12.31 -23.31 17.75
CA TRP A 324 11.83 -23.12 16.37
C TRP A 324 10.41 -23.66 16.11
N ARG A 325 10.06 -24.84 16.67
CA ARG A 325 8.74 -25.47 16.48
C ARG A 325 7.61 -24.60 17.03
N THR A 326 7.86 -23.96 18.17
CA THR A 326 6.97 -22.98 18.77
C THR A 326 6.88 -21.74 17.89
N MET A 327 8.00 -21.27 17.34
CA MET A 327 8.01 -20.10 16.45
C MET A 327 7.28 -20.31 15.13
N SER A 328 7.31 -21.52 14.55
CA SER A 328 6.59 -21.81 13.31
C SER A 328 5.06 -21.71 13.44
N GLN A 329 4.52 -21.81 14.65
CA GLN A 329 3.09 -21.62 14.90
C GLN A 329 2.64 -20.16 14.70
N LEU A 330 3.57 -19.19 14.75
CA LEU A 330 3.27 -17.78 14.48
C LEU A 330 3.11 -17.45 13.00
N THR A 331 3.50 -18.35 12.09
CA THR A 331 3.44 -18.09 10.65
C THR A 331 2.03 -17.74 10.20
N ARG A 332 1.02 -18.47 10.69
CA ARG A 332 -0.39 -18.24 10.35
C ARG A 332 -0.93 -16.90 10.87
N PRO A 333 -0.88 -16.59 12.19
CA PRO A 333 -1.36 -15.29 12.68
C PRO A 333 -0.58 -14.11 12.10
N ARG A 334 0.74 -14.24 11.86
CA ARG A 334 1.55 -13.20 11.21
C ARG A 334 1.03 -12.91 9.80
N ARG A 335 0.81 -13.95 9.00
CA ARG A 335 0.34 -13.81 7.61
C ARG A 335 -1.05 -13.16 7.55
N MET A 336 -1.96 -13.55 8.44
CA MET A 336 -3.29 -12.93 8.55
C MET A 336 -3.20 -11.45 8.93
N LEU A 337 -2.39 -11.11 9.94
CA LEU A 337 -2.14 -9.73 10.32
C LEU A 337 -1.57 -8.92 9.14
N TYR A 338 -0.56 -9.45 8.45
CA TYR A 338 0.08 -8.77 7.33
C TYR A 338 -0.86 -8.60 6.14
N ARG A 339 -1.75 -9.55 5.86
CA ARG A 339 -2.80 -9.37 4.86
C ARG A 339 -3.76 -8.25 5.23
N ALA A 340 -4.15 -8.15 6.49
CA ALA A 340 -5.01 -7.08 6.99
C ALA A 340 -4.35 -5.70 6.97
N GLN A 341 -3.06 -5.60 6.68
CA GLN A 341 -2.32 -4.35 6.57
C GLN A 341 -2.26 -3.80 5.15
N SER A 342 -2.92 -4.44 4.18
CA SER A 342 -2.98 -3.93 2.80
C SER A 342 -3.53 -2.50 2.76
N GLY A 343 -2.80 -1.59 2.11
CA GLY A 343 -3.16 -0.16 2.03
C GLY A 343 -4.53 0.09 1.40
N LEU A 344 -5.01 -0.86 0.59
CA LEU A 344 -6.32 -0.83 -0.07
C LEU A 344 -7.50 -0.63 0.89
N ALA A 345 -7.38 -1.08 2.15
CA ALA A 345 -8.46 -1.00 3.12
C ALA A 345 -8.53 0.34 3.87
N TYR A 346 -7.51 1.18 3.76
CA TYR A 346 -7.31 2.35 4.62
C TYR A 346 -7.34 3.68 3.88
N GLY A 347 -7.53 3.67 2.56
CA GLY A 347 -7.58 4.88 1.76
C GLY A 347 -8.36 4.68 0.46
N HIS A 348 -8.41 5.76 -0.31
CA HIS A 348 -9.06 5.80 -1.62
C HIS A 348 -8.18 6.61 -2.57
N GLY A 349 -8.03 6.16 -3.81
CA GLY A 349 -7.16 6.79 -4.81
C GLY A 349 -7.71 6.52 -6.20
N SER A 350 -6.84 6.11 -7.13
CA SER A 350 -7.26 5.71 -8.48
C SER A 350 -8.17 4.47 -8.52
N GLY A 351 -8.14 3.65 -7.47
CA GLY A 351 -9.03 2.51 -7.27
C GLY A 351 -10.07 2.74 -6.17
N ALA A 352 -11.11 1.89 -6.15
CA ALA A 352 -12.22 2.03 -5.19
C ALA A 352 -11.81 1.87 -3.71
N GLY A 353 -10.67 1.21 -3.42
CA GLY A 353 -10.05 1.19 -2.08
C GLY A 353 -11.04 0.85 -0.95
N ILE A 354 -11.10 1.72 0.07
CA ILE A 354 -11.98 1.56 1.23
C ILE A 354 -13.46 1.44 0.85
N HIS A 355 -13.92 1.97 -0.29
CA HIS A 355 -15.33 1.88 -0.70
C HIS A 355 -15.79 0.44 -0.99
N LEU A 356 -14.86 -0.47 -1.28
CA LEU A 356 -15.16 -1.87 -1.55
C LEU A 356 -15.46 -2.64 -0.25
N ALA A 357 -16.74 -2.95 -0.01
CA ALA A 357 -17.17 -3.73 1.16
C ALA A 357 -16.39 -5.05 1.30
N ARG A 358 -16.11 -5.74 0.19
CA ARG A 358 -15.30 -6.97 0.19
C ARG A 358 -13.89 -6.77 0.75
N VAL A 359 -13.25 -5.62 0.51
CA VAL A 359 -11.90 -5.30 0.99
C VAL A 359 -11.94 -5.07 2.50
N ARG A 360 -12.87 -4.24 2.98
CA ARG A 360 -13.04 -3.98 4.42
C ARG A 360 -13.43 -5.25 5.18
N SER A 361 -14.41 -6.00 4.69
CA SER A 361 -14.87 -7.24 5.32
C SER A 361 -13.78 -8.31 5.36
N GLN A 362 -12.96 -8.42 4.31
CA GLN A 362 -11.81 -9.33 4.33
C GLN A 362 -10.74 -8.88 5.34
N THR A 363 -10.52 -7.57 5.45
CA THR A 363 -9.56 -7.01 6.42
C THR A 363 -10.00 -7.31 7.86
N TYR A 364 -11.27 -7.07 8.20
CA TYR A 364 -11.80 -7.46 9.51
C TYR A 364 -11.72 -8.97 9.76
N ARG A 365 -12.02 -9.80 8.75
CA ARG A 365 -11.85 -11.26 8.86
C ARG A 365 -10.42 -11.63 9.21
N ASP A 366 -9.45 -11.12 8.47
CA ASP A 366 -8.03 -11.42 8.66
C ASP A 366 -7.55 -10.93 10.06
N LEU A 367 -8.03 -9.79 10.55
CA LEU A 367 -7.74 -9.30 11.91
C LEU A 367 -8.32 -10.21 13.00
N ILE A 368 -9.60 -10.61 12.87
CA ILE A 368 -10.25 -11.51 13.82
C ILE A 368 -9.55 -12.88 13.82
N GLU A 369 -9.19 -13.41 12.66
CA GLU A 369 -8.49 -14.69 12.56
C GLU A 369 -7.08 -14.64 13.15
N ALA A 370 -6.33 -13.56 12.89
CA ALA A 370 -5.02 -13.34 13.50
C ALA A 370 -5.12 -13.28 15.03
N GLU A 371 -6.12 -12.58 15.56
CA GLU A 371 -6.37 -12.48 17.00
C GLU A 371 -6.72 -13.83 17.62
N LEU A 372 -7.68 -14.56 17.05
CA LEU A 372 -8.09 -15.87 17.55
C LEU A 372 -6.96 -16.90 17.45
N ALA A 373 -6.13 -16.83 16.41
CA ALA A 373 -4.93 -17.66 16.30
C ALA A 373 -3.91 -17.31 17.39
N CYS A 374 -3.72 -16.03 17.72
CA CYS A 374 -2.90 -15.63 18.87
C CYS A 374 -3.45 -16.18 20.18
N ASP A 375 -4.77 -16.09 20.39
CA ASP A 375 -5.45 -16.58 21.61
C ASP A 375 -5.23 -18.08 21.81
N ALA A 376 -5.37 -18.86 20.74
CA ALA A 376 -5.16 -20.30 20.78
C ALA A 376 -3.73 -20.69 21.22
N LEU A 377 -2.72 -19.87 20.89
CA LEU A 377 -1.33 -20.14 21.24
C LEU A 377 -1.00 -19.86 22.72
N VAL A 378 -1.80 -19.05 23.39
CA VAL A 378 -1.63 -18.70 24.81
C VAL A 378 -2.77 -19.21 25.70
N ALA A 379 -3.70 -19.99 25.15
CA ALA A 379 -4.91 -20.46 25.82
C ALA A 379 -4.66 -21.30 27.09
N SER A 380 -3.48 -21.92 27.23
CA SER A 380 -3.09 -22.61 28.47
C SER A 380 -2.95 -21.66 29.67
N ALA A 381 -2.81 -20.34 29.46
CA ALA A 381 -2.69 -19.35 30.54
C ALA A 381 -4.04 -18.75 31.00
N ASN A 382 -5.12 -18.87 30.21
CA ASN A 382 -6.38 -18.12 30.41
C ASN A 382 -7.62 -19.01 30.61
N GLN A 383 -7.44 -20.25 31.09
CA GLN A 383 -8.56 -21.14 31.41
C GLN A 383 -9.38 -20.57 32.59
N GLY A 384 -10.36 -19.72 32.30
CA GLY A 384 -11.33 -19.21 33.28
C GLY A 384 -12.00 -17.87 32.94
N GLN A 385 -11.42 -17.05 32.06
CA GLN A 385 -11.98 -15.72 31.80
C GLN A 385 -13.06 -15.79 30.71
N ARG A 386 -14.34 -15.85 31.14
CA ARG A 386 -15.50 -15.92 30.23
C ARG A 386 -15.78 -14.61 29.50
N MET A 387 -15.36 -13.48 30.08
CA MET A 387 -15.58 -12.15 29.54
C MET A 387 -14.56 -11.18 30.15
N GLU A 388 -13.90 -10.40 29.31
CA GLU A 388 -13.02 -9.29 29.65
C GLU A 388 -13.78 -7.98 29.43
N VAL A 389 -13.81 -7.12 30.44
CA VAL A 389 -14.32 -5.75 30.32
C VAL A 389 -13.21 -4.80 30.74
N GLY A 390 -12.94 -3.78 29.94
CA GLY A 390 -11.89 -2.83 30.23
C GLY A 390 -12.13 -1.46 29.63
N LEU A 391 -11.60 -0.44 30.30
CA LEU A 391 -11.57 0.94 29.86
C LEU A 391 -10.26 1.20 29.11
N ARG A 392 -10.33 1.63 27.85
CA ARG A 392 -9.14 1.88 27.01
C ARG A 392 -9.38 3.02 26.03
N ASP A 393 -8.34 3.81 25.76
CA ASP A 393 -8.30 4.67 24.59
C ASP A 393 -8.04 3.82 23.34
N VAL A 394 -9.12 3.36 22.71
CA VAL A 394 -9.08 2.52 21.51
C VAL A 394 -8.77 3.35 20.27
N PHE A 395 -9.24 4.60 20.22
CA PHE A 395 -9.19 5.44 19.03
C PHE A 395 -7.98 6.39 19.00
N ALA A 396 -7.16 6.38 20.04
CA ALA A 396 -6.03 7.30 20.24
C ALA A 396 -6.47 8.77 20.18
N ASP A 397 -7.63 9.08 20.77
CA ASP A 397 -8.23 10.42 20.79
C ASP A 397 -8.26 11.03 22.20
N LEU A 398 -7.49 10.47 23.13
CA LEU A 398 -7.41 10.86 24.54
C LEU A 398 -8.74 10.65 25.29
N SER A 399 -9.65 9.85 24.73
CA SER A 399 -10.91 9.49 25.36
C SER A 399 -11.06 7.98 25.50
N THR A 400 -11.75 7.57 26.55
CA THR A 400 -11.81 6.17 26.95
C THR A 400 -13.09 5.53 26.44
N ALA A 401 -12.94 4.39 25.76
CA ALA A 401 -14.02 3.50 25.36
C ALA A 401 -14.13 2.32 26.35
N VAL A 402 -15.34 1.79 26.48
CA VAL A 402 -15.59 0.51 27.15
C VAL A 402 -15.41 -0.60 26.12
N VAL A 403 -14.45 -1.49 26.35
CA VAL A 403 -14.21 -2.67 25.52
C VAL A 403 -14.71 -3.90 26.27
N VAL A 404 -15.66 -4.61 25.67
CA VAL A 404 -16.18 -5.89 26.15
C VAL A 404 -15.74 -6.97 25.17
N ARG A 405 -15.08 -8.01 25.66
CA ARG A 405 -14.64 -9.15 24.86
C ARG A 405 -15.02 -10.46 25.53
N SER A 406 -15.60 -11.38 24.79
CA SER A 406 -15.82 -12.77 25.18
C SER A 406 -15.13 -13.70 24.19
N SER A 407 -15.35 -15.02 24.32
CA SER A 407 -14.90 -16.00 23.34
C SER A 407 -15.59 -15.87 21.96
N SER A 408 -16.75 -15.21 21.88
CA SER A 408 -17.56 -15.13 20.67
C SER A 408 -17.84 -13.70 20.18
N LEU A 409 -17.62 -12.68 21.02
CA LEU A 409 -18.01 -11.31 20.72
C LEU A 409 -16.94 -10.31 21.18
N ARG A 410 -16.73 -9.24 20.39
CA ARG A 410 -16.01 -8.03 20.80
C ARG A 410 -16.92 -6.82 20.56
N VAL A 411 -17.10 -6.00 21.58
CA VAL A 411 -17.91 -4.78 21.56
C VAL A 411 -17.06 -3.61 22.06
N VAL A 412 -17.12 -2.48 21.36
CA VAL A 412 -16.51 -1.20 21.75
C VAL A 412 -17.61 -0.16 21.84
N ILE A 413 -17.90 0.29 23.06
CA ILE A 413 -18.87 1.34 23.37
C ILE A 413 -18.10 2.62 23.66
N HIS A 414 -18.52 3.75 23.10
CA HIS A 414 -17.83 5.02 23.29
C HIS A 414 -18.73 6.09 23.90
N PRO A 415 -18.61 6.36 25.22
CA PRO A 415 -19.48 7.30 25.92
C PRO A 415 -19.50 8.70 25.28
N LYS A 416 -18.34 9.24 24.88
CA LYS A 416 -18.23 10.58 24.25
C LYS A 416 -18.62 10.64 22.78
N ARG A 417 -19.01 9.51 22.18
CA ARG A 417 -19.45 9.45 20.77
C ARG A 417 -20.86 8.86 20.75
N ALA A 418 -21.81 9.61 21.30
CA ALA A 418 -23.23 9.27 21.38
C ALA A 418 -23.56 8.01 22.19
N GLY A 419 -22.68 7.57 23.09
CA GLY A 419 -22.84 6.27 23.75
C GLY A 419 -22.89 5.07 22.80
N GLY A 420 -22.55 5.28 21.51
CA GLY A 420 -22.76 4.30 20.46
C GLY A 420 -21.81 3.11 20.55
N VAL A 421 -22.16 2.05 19.83
CA VAL A 421 -21.30 0.88 19.60
C VAL A 421 -20.51 1.09 18.30
N TRP A 422 -19.23 1.39 18.46
CA TRP A 422 -18.29 1.70 17.38
C TRP A 422 -17.46 0.50 16.93
N GLY A 423 -17.52 -0.59 17.69
CA GLY A 423 -17.00 -1.88 17.31
C GLY A 423 -17.99 -2.96 17.73
N LEU A 424 -18.45 -3.75 16.78
CA LEU A 424 -19.27 -4.93 17.03
C LEU A 424 -18.78 -6.05 16.12
N GLU A 425 -18.04 -6.99 16.68
CA GLU A 425 -17.42 -8.10 15.97
C GLU A 425 -17.92 -9.42 16.56
N HIS A 426 -18.54 -10.25 15.73
CA HIS A 426 -18.83 -11.63 16.07
C HIS A 426 -17.64 -12.51 15.66
N LEU A 427 -16.87 -12.89 16.67
CA LEU A 427 -15.60 -13.59 16.49
C LEU A 427 -15.83 -14.97 15.86
N ALA A 428 -16.88 -15.69 16.25
CA ALA A 428 -17.16 -17.04 15.74
C ALA A 428 -17.42 -17.06 14.22
N SER A 429 -18.16 -16.08 13.68
CA SER A 429 -18.38 -15.98 12.22
C SER A 429 -17.38 -15.07 11.49
N ARG A 430 -16.42 -14.47 12.22
CA ARG A 430 -15.43 -13.52 11.69
C ARG A 430 -16.09 -12.34 10.99
N ARG A 431 -17.15 -11.78 11.57
CA ARG A 431 -17.89 -10.65 10.98
C ARG A 431 -17.82 -9.43 11.87
N ALA A 432 -17.49 -8.30 11.26
CA ALA A 432 -17.68 -6.98 11.86
C ALA A 432 -19.04 -6.43 11.41
N PHE A 433 -20.02 -6.37 12.31
CA PHE A 433 -21.37 -5.84 12.00
C PHE A 433 -21.40 -4.31 11.84
N HIS A 434 -20.33 -3.65 12.28
CA HIS A 434 -20.11 -2.22 12.12
C HIS A 434 -19.35 -1.87 10.83
N ASP A 435 -19.04 -2.85 9.97
CA ASP A 435 -18.38 -2.65 8.66
C ASP A 435 -19.34 -2.03 7.63
N VAL A 436 -19.63 -0.74 7.84
CA VAL A 436 -20.41 0.13 6.95
C VAL A 436 -19.61 1.39 6.66
N LEU A 437 -20.02 2.17 5.65
CA LEU A 437 -19.45 3.49 5.39
C LEU A 437 -20.51 4.57 5.55
N THR A 438 -20.11 5.67 6.18
CA THR A 438 -20.83 6.94 6.16
C THR A 438 -20.78 7.55 4.76
N ARG A 439 -21.93 8.01 4.24
CA ARG A 439 -22.02 8.68 2.93
C ARG A 439 -21.39 10.05 3.02
N ARG A 440 -20.28 10.25 2.32
CA ARG A 440 -19.53 11.51 2.27
C ARG A 440 -19.46 12.03 0.84
N ARG A 441 -19.32 13.34 0.70
CA ARG A 441 -19.02 13.95 -0.60
C ARG A 441 -17.55 13.72 -0.93
N GLU A 442 -17.29 13.23 -2.13
CA GLU A 442 -15.94 13.02 -2.66
C GLU A 442 -15.56 14.17 -3.62
N PRO A 443 -14.25 14.43 -3.85
CA PRO A 443 -13.80 15.58 -4.64
C PRO A 443 -14.28 15.56 -6.09
N TYR A 444 -14.51 14.37 -6.63
CA TYR A 444 -14.97 14.13 -7.99
C TYR A 444 -16.51 14.09 -8.12
N HIS A 445 -17.26 14.31 -7.04
CA HIS A 445 -18.72 14.44 -7.11
C HIS A 445 -19.15 15.87 -7.47
N ASP A 446 -20.05 15.97 -8.45
CA ASP A 446 -20.74 17.22 -8.81
C ASP A 446 -21.55 17.80 -7.63
N SER A 447 -21.97 19.06 -7.73
CA SER A 447 -22.68 19.78 -6.66
C SER A 447 -24.14 19.34 -6.41
N LYS A 448 -24.61 18.26 -7.05
CA LYS A 448 -25.96 17.74 -6.83
C LYS A 448 -25.94 16.87 -5.58
N ASP A 449 -26.60 17.35 -4.52
CA ASP A 449 -26.70 16.65 -3.24
C ASP A 449 -27.39 15.30 -3.39
N GLN A 450 -26.61 14.21 -3.31
CA GLN A 450 -27.10 12.85 -3.27
C GLN A 450 -26.97 12.28 -1.85
N GLY A 451 -27.72 12.84 -0.90
CA GLY A 451 -27.87 12.28 0.45
C GLY A 451 -26.56 12.01 1.19
N VAL A 452 -25.88 13.06 1.64
CA VAL A 452 -24.72 12.98 2.53
C VAL A 452 -25.18 12.75 3.97
N ASP A 453 -24.48 11.90 4.72
CA ASP A 453 -24.76 11.71 6.14
C ASP A 453 -24.24 12.89 6.97
N ASP A 454 -25.00 13.33 7.95
CA ASP A 454 -24.65 14.44 8.86
C ASP A 454 -23.95 13.96 10.15
N HIS A 455 -23.75 12.65 10.30
CA HIS A 455 -23.07 11.98 11.40
C HIS A 455 -22.41 10.70 10.90
N GLU A 456 -21.39 10.22 11.61
CA GLU A 456 -20.81 8.93 11.29
C GLU A 456 -21.74 7.78 11.67
N ARG A 457 -21.78 6.74 10.83
CA ARG A 457 -22.56 5.54 11.10
C ARG A 457 -21.89 4.67 12.16
N ALA A 458 -22.63 4.37 13.20
CA ALA A 458 -22.29 3.41 14.25
C ALA A 458 -23.47 2.48 14.53
N VAL A 459 -23.30 1.51 15.42
CA VAL A 459 -24.37 0.61 15.88
C VAL A 459 -24.97 1.18 17.17
N PHE A 460 -26.29 1.04 17.36
CA PHE A 460 -27.02 1.60 18.51
C PHE A 460 -26.82 3.11 18.66
N VAL A 461 -27.28 3.88 17.65
CA VAL A 461 -27.30 5.34 17.68
C VAL A 461 -28.72 5.80 17.96
N ASP A 462 -28.92 6.53 19.05
CA ASP A 462 -30.22 7.07 19.42
C ASP A 462 -30.58 8.27 18.55
N ARG A 463 -31.80 8.26 18.00
CA ARG A 463 -32.33 9.29 17.11
C ARG A 463 -33.78 9.59 17.49
N VAL A 464 -34.18 10.84 17.40
CA VAL A 464 -35.57 11.25 17.66
C VAL A 464 -36.12 11.93 16.41
N ILE A 465 -37.16 11.34 15.81
CA ILE A 465 -37.75 11.84 14.56
C ILE A 465 -39.21 12.25 14.77
N ASP A 466 -39.77 13.04 13.84
CA ASP A 466 -41.21 13.27 13.83
C ASP A 466 -41.95 11.98 13.47
N ARG A 467 -43.10 11.74 14.09
CA ARG A 467 -43.98 10.60 13.76
C ARG A 467 -44.42 10.56 12.29
N HIS A 468 -44.36 11.70 11.60
CA HIS A 468 -44.72 11.88 10.20
C HIS A 468 -43.51 11.93 9.25
N THR A 469 -42.28 11.75 9.76
CA THR A 469 -41.07 11.69 8.92
C THR A 469 -41.19 10.52 7.94
N ARG A 470 -41.11 10.82 6.64
CA ARG A 470 -41.17 9.82 5.57
C ARG A 470 -39.82 9.13 5.40
N SER A 471 -39.83 7.87 4.96
CA SER A 471 -38.59 7.11 4.72
C SER A 471 -37.61 7.81 3.77
N ALA A 472 -38.12 8.51 2.75
CA ALA A 472 -37.28 9.30 1.83
C ALA A 472 -36.53 10.44 2.53
N HIS A 473 -37.15 11.09 3.52
CA HIS A 473 -36.54 12.17 4.28
C HIS A 473 -35.51 11.63 5.28
N TRP A 474 -35.87 10.53 5.98
CA TRP A 474 -34.96 9.78 6.84
C TRP A 474 -33.71 9.30 6.11
N MET A 475 -33.87 8.78 4.88
CA MET A 475 -32.74 8.33 4.07
C MET A 475 -31.79 9.48 3.70
N MET A 476 -32.19 10.74 3.79
CA MET A 476 -31.30 11.89 3.56
C MET A 476 -30.67 12.40 4.87
N SER A 477 -30.83 11.66 5.98
CA SER A 477 -30.35 12.05 7.31
C SER A 477 -30.91 13.39 7.81
N ALA A 478 -31.98 13.88 7.18
CA ALA A 478 -32.73 15.05 7.60
C ALA A 478 -33.85 14.64 8.57
N ASP A 479 -34.14 15.49 9.57
CA ASP A 479 -35.13 15.30 10.66
C ASP A 479 -34.67 14.65 11.98
N ASP A 480 -33.40 14.75 12.39
CA ASP A 480 -33.08 14.48 13.81
C ASP A 480 -33.51 15.68 14.68
N ARG A 481 -34.47 15.44 15.57
CA ARG A 481 -35.02 16.45 16.49
C ARG A 481 -34.31 16.49 17.84
N ALA A 482 -33.44 15.53 18.09
CA ALA A 482 -32.55 15.52 19.23
C ALA A 482 -31.09 15.53 18.75
N ASP A 483 -30.18 15.74 19.68
CA ASP A 483 -28.74 15.76 19.41
C ASP A 483 -28.02 14.57 20.05
N PHE A 484 -28.75 13.53 20.49
CA PHE A 484 -28.19 12.32 21.11
C PHE A 484 -27.07 11.68 20.28
N ALA A 485 -27.22 11.66 18.94
CA ALA A 485 -26.20 11.19 18.00
C ALA A 485 -24.88 11.98 18.03
N ARG A 486 -24.80 13.07 18.80
CA ARG A 486 -23.63 13.96 18.96
C ARG A 486 -23.28 14.28 20.42
N GLN A 487 -24.00 13.73 21.39
CA GLN A 487 -23.83 14.04 22.82
C GLN A 487 -22.98 12.99 23.57
N GLU A 488 -22.50 13.36 24.74
CA GLU A 488 -21.81 12.44 25.66
C GLU A 488 -22.82 11.69 26.54
N TYR A 489 -22.61 10.38 26.69
CA TYR A 489 -23.41 9.50 27.55
C TYR A 489 -22.64 9.22 28.85
N ARG A 490 -23.36 9.13 29.96
CA ARG A 490 -22.79 8.89 31.30
C ARG A 490 -22.85 7.43 31.70
#